data_AF-A0A3P9D2H1-F1
#
_entry.id   AF-A0A3P9D2H1-F1
#
_cell.length_a   1.000
_cell.length_b   1.000
_cell.length_c   1.000
_cell.angle_alpha   90.00
_cell.angle_beta   90.00
_cell.angle_gamma   90.00
#
_symmetry.space_group_name_H-M   'P 1'
#
loop_
_entity.id
_entity.type
_entity.pdbx_description
1 polymer ?
#
loop_
_entity_poly.entity_id
_entity_poly.type
_entity_poly.pdbx_seq_one_letter_code
_entity_poly.pdbx_strand_id
1 'polypeptide(L)'
;MLSAPECLWLCLAALILSASAEGEPGSQIKVVVLEGSDAILPCSLSTKENIEQNRFNWKKVDPNEQEVFRYDGGLHYNDGLPGQDKHFRGRVSHFPLELQSGNASIIIKNTVVPDSGNYTCDIRLQQKQTFSIELVVGAAPKPLIHVLKITEDEARLKCEVRGASPKPKVEWRDSDGNILPAEEPQVSRTGERYDITLLTTVTRTNISPFHCVATQEEIGHVTEDKLSVAFCGTCGKVITRMAVCFIGILSFF
;
A
#
# COMPACT_ATOMS: atom_id res chain seq x y z
N MET A 1 44.05 7.09 0.63
CA MET A 1 42.97 7.92 1.18
C MET A 1 42.64 8.93 0.11
N LEU A 2 41.58 8.67 -0.67
CA LEU A 2 41.12 9.58 -1.73
C LEU A 2 40.47 10.80 -1.08
N SER A 3 40.58 11.94 -1.74
CA SER A 3 40.19 13.24 -1.19
C SER A 3 38.68 13.49 -1.36
N ALA A 4 38.09 14.30 -0.47
CA ALA A 4 36.65 14.64 -0.47
C ALA A 4 36.05 15.13 -1.81
N PRO A 5 36.78 15.83 -2.72
CA PRO A 5 36.22 16.22 -4.01
C PRO A 5 36.16 15.06 -5.02
N GLU A 6 36.95 14.00 -4.86
CA GLU A 6 36.91 12.80 -5.70
C GLU A 6 35.71 11.88 -5.33
N CYS A 7 35.26 11.90 -4.07
CA CYS A 7 34.01 11.26 -3.66
C CYS A 7 32.78 11.97 -4.23
N LEU A 8 32.82 13.30 -4.38
CA LEU A 8 31.66 14.06 -4.88
C LEU A 8 31.39 13.78 -6.37
N TRP A 9 32.44 13.54 -7.17
CA TRP A 9 32.30 13.13 -8.58
C TRP A 9 31.81 11.69 -8.74
N LEU A 10 32.17 10.78 -7.82
CA LEU A 10 31.63 9.40 -7.82
C LEU A 10 30.15 9.35 -7.39
N CYS A 11 29.70 10.24 -6.51
CA CYS A 11 28.29 10.31 -6.10
C CYS A 11 27.35 10.88 -7.18
N LEU A 12 27.82 11.80 -8.04
CA LEU A 12 27.00 12.35 -9.13
C LEU A 12 26.86 11.36 -10.31
N ALA A 13 27.80 10.44 -10.50
CA ALA A 13 27.67 9.35 -11.47
C ALA A 13 26.71 8.23 -11.01
N ALA A 14 26.36 8.17 -9.72
CA ALA A 14 25.52 7.12 -9.14
C ALA A 14 24.00 7.46 -9.13
N LEU A 15 23.58 8.62 -9.65
CA LEU A 15 22.18 9.07 -9.66
C LEU A 15 21.44 8.93 -11.01
N ILE A 16 22.01 8.20 -11.97
CA ILE A 16 21.26 7.74 -13.16
C ILE A 16 21.26 6.22 -13.18
N LEU A 17 20.62 5.61 -12.18
CA LEU A 17 19.97 4.31 -12.39
C LEU A 17 18.57 4.61 -12.91
N SER A 18 18.47 4.98 -14.19
CA SER A 18 17.24 4.67 -14.91
C SER A 18 17.14 3.15 -14.90
N ALA A 19 16.29 2.60 -14.04
CA ALA A 19 15.86 1.22 -14.16
C ALA A 19 15.06 1.13 -15.48
N SER A 20 15.76 0.96 -16.60
CA SER A 20 15.15 0.47 -17.82
C SER A 20 14.88 -1.00 -17.55
N ALA A 21 13.64 -1.31 -17.15
CA ALA A 21 13.13 -2.67 -17.25
C ALA A 21 13.05 -2.99 -18.75
N GLU A 22 14.17 -3.45 -19.31
CA GLU A 22 14.23 -4.01 -20.66
C GLU A 22 13.50 -5.35 -20.60
N GLY A 23 12.23 -5.34 -21.02
CA GLY A 23 11.45 -6.55 -21.15
C GLY A 23 11.89 -7.35 -22.35
N GLU A 24 12.37 -8.58 -22.16
CA GLU A 24 12.47 -9.51 -23.30
C GLU A 24 11.07 -10.00 -23.71
N PRO A 25 10.78 -10.13 -25.02
CA PRO A 25 9.55 -10.75 -25.49
C PRO A 25 9.38 -12.17 -24.89
N GLY A 26 8.34 -12.38 -24.10
CA GLY A 26 8.04 -13.66 -23.43
C GLY A 26 8.33 -13.70 -21.91
N SER A 27 8.99 -12.68 -21.35
CA SER A 27 9.11 -12.47 -19.91
C SER A 27 7.90 -11.72 -19.35
N GLN A 28 7.34 -12.15 -18.21
CA GLN A 28 6.28 -11.43 -17.50
C GLN A 28 6.89 -10.44 -16.51
N ILE A 29 6.71 -9.14 -16.75
CA ILE A 29 7.23 -8.08 -15.89
C ILE A 29 6.19 -7.75 -14.81
N LYS A 30 6.57 -7.78 -13.54
CA LYS A 30 5.70 -7.35 -12.43
C LYS A 30 5.94 -5.87 -12.10
N VAL A 31 4.89 -5.06 -12.19
CA VAL A 31 4.85 -3.66 -11.79
C VAL A 31 3.99 -3.54 -10.54
N VAL A 32 4.56 -2.95 -9.48
CA VAL A 32 3.87 -2.76 -8.20
C VAL A 32 3.79 -1.27 -7.90
N VAL A 33 2.58 -0.78 -7.62
CA VAL A 33 2.33 0.62 -7.22
C VAL A 33 1.33 0.68 -6.07
N LEU A 34 1.31 1.81 -5.35
CA LEU A 34 0.27 2.09 -4.38
C LEU A 34 -0.93 2.78 -5.05
N GLU A 35 -2.13 2.49 -4.58
CA GLU A 35 -3.36 3.16 -4.99
C GLU A 35 -3.22 4.69 -4.89
N GLY A 36 -3.73 5.38 -5.91
CA GLY A 36 -3.57 6.82 -6.08
C GLY A 36 -2.28 7.24 -6.79
N SER A 37 -1.33 6.32 -6.99
CA SER A 37 -0.09 6.60 -7.72
C SER A 37 -0.26 6.37 -9.23
N ASP A 38 0.62 6.95 -10.03
CA ASP A 38 0.70 6.66 -11.47
C ASP A 38 1.54 5.39 -11.71
N ALA A 39 1.09 4.51 -12.61
CA ALA A 39 1.82 3.31 -13.01
C ALA A 39 2.36 3.44 -14.43
N ILE A 40 3.65 3.13 -14.62
CA ILE A 40 4.24 2.97 -15.94
C ILE A 40 4.25 1.49 -16.28
N LEU A 41 3.57 1.10 -17.36
CA LEU A 41 3.63 -0.26 -17.89
C LEU A 41 4.65 -0.29 -19.03
N PRO A 42 5.79 -0.99 -18.85
CA PRO A 42 6.87 -0.98 -19.83
C PRO A 42 6.52 -1.84 -21.06
N CYS A 43 6.84 -1.32 -22.24
CA CYS A 43 6.80 -2.05 -23.50
C CYS A 43 7.79 -1.41 -24.47
N SER A 44 8.96 -2.02 -24.65
CA SER A 44 10.03 -1.48 -25.46
C SER A 44 10.71 -2.57 -26.28
N LEU A 45 10.94 -2.30 -27.56
CA LEU A 45 11.67 -3.21 -28.45
C LEU A 45 13.16 -3.19 -28.12
N SER A 46 13.77 -4.37 -27.98
CA SER A 46 15.22 -4.50 -27.81
C SER A 46 16.02 -3.99 -29.02
N THR A 47 15.43 -4.02 -30.21
CA THR A 47 16.01 -3.51 -31.46
C THR A 47 16.08 -1.99 -31.51
N LYS A 48 15.31 -1.28 -30.67
CA LYS A 48 15.21 0.19 -30.64
C LYS A 48 14.86 0.83 -32.00
N GLU A 49 14.13 0.11 -32.83
CA GLU A 49 13.64 0.63 -34.12
C GLU A 49 12.52 1.66 -33.94
N ASN A 50 12.39 2.61 -34.87
CA ASN A 50 11.34 3.62 -34.82
C ASN A 50 9.96 2.98 -35.10
N ILE A 51 9.01 3.21 -34.20
CA ILE A 51 7.63 2.69 -34.26
C ILE A 51 6.55 3.78 -34.38
N GLU A 52 6.91 5.03 -34.71
CA GLU A 52 5.96 6.15 -34.85
C GLU A 52 4.84 5.87 -35.87
N GLN A 53 5.14 5.09 -36.91
CA GLN A 53 4.18 4.71 -37.95
C GLN A 53 3.53 3.34 -37.68
N ASN A 54 3.93 2.65 -36.61
CA ASN A 54 3.44 1.32 -36.29
C ASN A 54 2.29 1.39 -35.28
N ARG A 55 1.37 0.44 -35.44
CA ARG A 55 0.28 0.26 -34.49
C ARG A 55 0.77 -0.50 -33.26
N PHE A 56 0.40 -0.03 -32.08
CA PHE A 56 0.49 -0.83 -30.85
C PHE A 56 -0.82 -0.79 -30.06
N ASN A 57 -1.13 -1.91 -29.39
CA ASN A 57 -2.32 -2.06 -28.56
C ASN A 57 -1.97 -2.55 -27.16
N TRP A 58 -2.50 -1.89 -26.16
CA TRP A 58 -2.53 -2.31 -24.78
C TRP A 58 -3.89 -2.85 -24.41
N LYS A 59 -3.91 -4.08 -23.89
CA LYS A 59 -5.10 -4.73 -23.38
C LYS A 59 -4.87 -5.18 -21.95
N LYS A 60 -5.91 -5.13 -21.13
CA LYS A 60 -5.98 -5.88 -19.88
C LYS A 60 -6.62 -7.22 -20.20
N VAL A 61 -5.96 -8.34 -19.91
CA VAL A 61 -6.44 -9.69 -20.27
C VAL A 61 -7.24 -10.36 -19.15
N ASP A 62 -6.99 -9.99 -17.89
CA ASP A 62 -7.69 -10.53 -16.71
C ASP A 62 -8.41 -9.42 -15.93
N PRO A 63 -9.61 -9.66 -15.36
CA PRO A 63 -10.43 -10.87 -15.46
C PRO A 63 -11.32 -10.91 -16.73
N ASN A 64 -11.35 -9.83 -17.51
CA ASN A 64 -12.01 -9.74 -18.81
C ASN A 64 -11.13 -8.93 -19.76
N GLU A 65 -11.21 -9.21 -21.06
CA GLU A 65 -10.46 -8.43 -22.05
C GLU A 65 -11.00 -7.00 -22.12
N GLN A 66 -10.15 -6.03 -21.78
CA GLN A 66 -10.46 -4.59 -21.85
C GLN A 66 -9.44 -3.87 -22.73
N GLU A 67 -9.93 -3.03 -23.64
CA GLU A 67 -9.09 -2.17 -24.48
C GLU A 67 -8.60 -0.98 -23.66
N VAL A 68 -7.30 -0.97 -23.31
CA VAL A 68 -6.68 0.00 -22.41
C VAL A 68 -6.18 1.20 -23.19
N PHE A 69 -5.37 0.96 -24.23
CA PHE A 69 -4.80 2.02 -25.05
C PHE A 69 -4.46 1.52 -26.45
N ARG A 70 -4.76 2.31 -27.48
CA ARG A 70 -4.36 2.02 -28.86
C ARG A 70 -3.75 3.26 -29.49
N TYR A 71 -2.65 3.03 -30.20
CA TYR A 71 -2.00 3.99 -31.09
C TYR A 71 -1.86 3.39 -32.49
N ASP A 72 -2.07 4.19 -33.52
CA ASP A 72 -2.05 3.79 -34.93
C ASP A 72 -1.60 4.96 -35.81
N GLY A 73 -0.29 5.07 -36.04
CA GLY A 73 0.28 6.09 -36.95
C GLY A 73 -0.08 7.53 -36.58
N GLY A 74 -0.14 7.86 -35.29
CA GLY A 74 -0.52 9.17 -34.77
C GLY A 74 -1.98 9.27 -34.32
N LEU A 75 -2.85 8.33 -34.72
CA LEU A 75 -4.22 8.26 -34.20
C LEU A 75 -4.26 7.43 -32.91
N HIS A 76 -4.83 7.98 -31.84
CA HIS A 76 -4.97 7.27 -30.57
C HIS A 76 -6.26 7.60 -29.82
N TYR A 77 -6.60 6.84 -28.78
CA TYR A 77 -7.85 7.04 -28.01
C TYR A 77 -7.98 8.45 -27.42
N ASN A 78 -6.87 9.10 -27.05
CA ASN A 78 -6.91 10.47 -26.55
C ASN A 78 -7.24 11.51 -27.64
N ASP A 79 -7.19 11.13 -28.93
CA ASP A 79 -7.55 11.97 -30.08
C ASP A 79 -8.93 11.62 -30.65
N GLY A 80 -9.76 10.93 -29.85
CA GLY A 80 -11.15 10.63 -30.20
C GLY A 80 -11.37 9.31 -30.93
N LEU A 81 -10.39 8.42 -30.99
CA LEU A 81 -10.66 7.05 -31.44
C LEU A 81 -11.71 6.39 -30.51
N PRO A 82 -12.74 5.73 -31.06
CA PRO A 82 -13.72 5.01 -30.26
C PRO A 82 -13.21 3.62 -29.87
N GLY A 83 -13.75 3.05 -28.79
CA GLY A 83 -13.51 1.65 -28.40
C GLY A 83 -12.73 1.43 -27.10
N GLN A 84 -12.10 2.48 -26.55
CA GLN A 84 -11.46 2.39 -25.23
C GLN A 84 -12.49 2.04 -24.15
N ASP A 85 -12.13 1.11 -23.26
CA ASP A 85 -12.93 0.80 -22.09
C ASP A 85 -13.11 2.05 -21.21
N LYS A 86 -14.33 2.26 -20.73
CA LYS A 86 -14.71 3.42 -19.92
C LYS A 86 -13.85 3.60 -18.66
N HIS A 87 -13.33 2.51 -18.10
CA HIS A 87 -12.49 2.49 -16.89
C HIS A 87 -11.11 3.15 -17.10
N PHE A 88 -10.61 3.16 -18.34
CA PHE A 88 -9.30 3.72 -18.69
C PHE A 88 -9.38 5.09 -19.38
N ARG A 89 -10.57 5.51 -19.82
CA ARG A 89 -10.77 6.80 -20.49
C ARG A 89 -10.26 7.97 -19.65
N GLY A 90 -9.44 8.82 -20.26
CA GLY A 90 -8.86 10.01 -19.62
C GLY A 90 -7.77 9.74 -18.59
N ARG A 91 -7.41 8.47 -18.33
CA ARG A 91 -6.35 8.09 -17.37
C ARG A 91 -5.07 7.58 -18.03
N VAL A 92 -5.10 7.24 -19.33
CA VAL A 92 -3.96 6.60 -20.00
C VAL A 92 -3.24 7.54 -20.97
N SER A 93 -1.91 7.57 -20.92
CA SER A 93 -1.06 8.30 -21.86
C SER A 93 0.14 7.46 -22.30
N HIS A 94 0.75 7.78 -23.44
CA HIS A 94 1.96 7.14 -23.94
C HIS A 94 3.14 8.14 -23.94
N PHE A 95 4.31 7.71 -24.43
CA PHE A 95 5.49 8.55 -24.59
C PHE A 95 5.78 8.83 -26.09
N PRO A 96 5.20 9.91 -26.68
CA PRO A 96 5.30 10.16 -28.12
C PRO A 96 6.75 10.25 -28.64
N LEU A 97 7.62 10.94 -27.89
CA LEU A 97 9.02 11.15 -28.29
C LEU A 97 9.86 9.87 -28.22
N GLU A 98 9.45 8.90 -27.41
CA GLU A 98 10.17 7.64 -27.21
C GLU A 98 9.80 6.58 -28.26
N LEU A 99 8.76 6.83 -29.08
CA LEU A 99 8.40 5.96 -30.21
C LEU A 99 9.55 5.86 -31.23
N GLN A 100 10.38 6.88 -31.36
CA GLN A 100 11.57 6.87 -32.23
C GLN A 100 12.60 5.83 -31.80
N SER A 101 12.55 5.41 -30.53
CA SER A 101 13.46 4.43 -29.92
C SER A 101 12.75 3.11 -29.59
N GLY A 102 11.58 2.85 -30.19
CA GLY A 102 10.88 1.56 -30.04
C GLY A 102 10.09 1.41 -28.74
N ASN A 103 9.83 2.50 -28.01
CA ASN A 103 9.16 2.46 -26.70
C ASN A 103 7.67 2.79 -26.82
N ALA A 104 6.84 1.77 -26.65
CA ALA A 104 5.38 1.82 -26.64
C ALA A 104 4.78 1.77 -25.22
N SER A 105 5.56 2.13 -24.20
CA SER A 105 5.11 2.12 -22.80
C SER A 105 3.95 3.10 -22.59
N ILE A 106 3.12 2.81 -21.59
CA ILE A 106 2.00 3.68 -21.19
C ILE A 106 2.08 4.05 -19.72
N ILE A 107 1.45 5.16 -19.37
CA ILE A 107 1.17 5.59 -18.00
C ILE A 107 -0.32 5.41 -17.76
N ILE A 108 -0.70 4.75 -16.67
CA ILE A 108 -2.05 4.75 -16.10
C ILE A 108 -2.03 5.67 -14.89
N LYS A 109 -2.79 6.77 -14.95
CA LYS A 109 -2.84 7.79 -13.89
C LYS A 109 -3.79 7.42 -12.78
N ASN A 110 -3.45 7.82 -11.55
CA ASN A 110 -4.30 7.67 -10.36
C ASN A 110 -4.89 6.25 -10.28
N THR A 111 -3.99 5.28 -10.14
CA THR A 111 -4.34 3.86 -10.15
C THR A 111 -5.27 3.49 -9.00
N VAL A 112 -6.17 2.55 -9.25
CA VAL A 112 -7.11 2.00 -8.27
C VAL A 112 -6.95 0.49 -8.20
N VAL A 113 -7.33 -0.14 -7.08
CA VAL A 113 -7.19 -1.61 -6.92
C VAL A 113 -7.70 -2.43 -8.13
N PRO A 114 -8.86 -2.12 -8.75
CA PRO A 114 -9.34 -2.81 -9.95
C PRO A 114 -8.49 -2.66 -11.22
N ASP A 115 -7.49 -1.75 -11.25
CA ASP A 115 -6.50 -1.70 -12.31
C ASP A 115 -5.55 -2.90 -12.25
N SER A 116 -5.44 -3.58 -11.11
CA SER A 116 -4.58 -4.77 -10.97
C SER A 116 -4.98 -5.88 -11.95
N GLY A 117 -4.00 -6.61 -12.46
CA GLY A 117 -4.20 -7.73 -13.37
C GLY A 117 -3.12 -7.84 -14.43
N ASN A 118 -3.30 -8.78 -15.35
CA ASN A 118 -2.38 -8.98 -16.45
C ASN A 118 -2.75 -8.09 -17.64
N TYR A 119 -1.71 -7.53 -18.25
CA TYR A 119 -1.77 -6.65 -19.41
C TYR A 119 -0.89 -7.22 -20.52
N THR A 120 -1.28 -6.96 -21.76
CA THR A 120 -0.47 -7.24 -22.94
C THR A 120 -0.25 -5.99 -23.76
N CYS A 121 0.97 -5.85 -24.28
CA CYS A 121 1.34 -4.85 -25.27
C CYS A 121 1.68 -5.55 -26.59
N ASP A 122 0.88 -5.27 -27.62
CA ASP A 122 1.01 -5.86 -28.95
C ASP A 122 1.52 -4.82 -29.95
N ILE A 123 2.79 -4.89 -30.35
CA ILE A 123 3.37 -4.03 -31.40
C ILE A 123 3.28 -4.74 -32.75
N ARG A 124 2.65 -4.08 -33.74
CA ARG A 124 2.46 -4.58 -35.10
C ARG A 124 3.65 -4.19 -35.99
N LEU A 125 4.67 -5.05 -35.99
CA LEU A 125 5.78 -5.04 -36.95
C LEU A 125 5.56 -6.12 -38.03
N GLN A 126 6.59 -6.41 -38.84
CA GLN A 126 6.56 -7.55 -39.78
C GLN A 126 6.26 -8.87 -39.05
N GLN A 127 6.87 -9.05 -37.88
CA GLN A 127 6.52 -10.09 -36.91
C GLN A 127 5.92 -9.43 -35.67
N LYS A 128 4.72 -9.84 -35.26
CA LYS A 128 4.05 -9.28 -34.08
C LYS A 128 4.93 -9.52 -32.85
N GLN A 129 5.25 -8.45 -32.11
CA GLN A 129 5.91 -8.53 -30.82
C GLN A 129 4.86 -8.35 -29.71
N THR A 130 4.87 -9.23 -28.71
CA THR A 130 3.91 -9.23 -27.59
C THR A 130 4.67 -9.24 -26.27
N PHE A 131 4.35 -8.31 -25.39
CA PHE A 131 4.91 -8.19 -24.04
C PHE A 131 3.81 -8.42 -23.01
N SER A 132 4.13 -9.11 -21.91
CA SER A 132 3.19 -9.41 -20.83
C SER A 132 3.62 -8.70 -19.55
N ILE A 133 2.69 -7.97 -18.93
CA ILE A 133 2.95 -7.17 -17.73
C ILE A 133 1.90 -7.52 -16.68
N GLU A 134 2.31 -7.87 -15.47
CA GLU A 134 1.43 -7.98 -14.30
C GLU A 134 1.46 -6.65 -13.54
N LEU A 135 0.33 -5.97 -13.43
CA LEU A 135 0.18 -4.79 -12.57
C LEU A 135 -0.45 -5.19 -11.25
N VAL A 136 0.18 -4.82 -10.13
CA VAL A 136 -0.37 -4.95 -8.78
C VAL A 136 -0.53 -3.56 -8.17
N VAL A 137 -1.77 -3.18 -7.88
CA VAL A 137 -2.10 -1.92 -7.21
C VAL A 137 -2.46 -2.19 -5.76
N GLY A 138 -1.58 -1.75 -4.86
CA GLY A 138 -1.70 -1.93 -3.42
C GLY A 138 -2.47 -0.81 -2.74
N ALA A 139 -3.53 -1.14 -2.01
CA ALA A 139 -4.14 -0.28 -1.00
C ALA A 139 -3.58 -0.64 0.39
N ALA A 140 -2.83 0.26 1.00
CA ALA A 140 -2.20 0.09 2.30
C ALA A 140 -2.71 1.14 3.32
N PRO A 141 -3.96 1.02 3.78
CA PRO A 141 -4.54 1.96 4.73
C PRO A 141 -3.85 1.84 6.10
N LYS A 142 -3.63 2.98 6.74
CA LYS A 142 -3.12 3.00 8.12
C LYS A 142 -4.11 2.30 9.06
N PRO A 143 -3.65 1.41 9.96
CA PRO A 143 -4.50 0.82 11.00
C PRO A 143 -5.11 1.88 11.91
N LEU A 144 -6.23 1.53 12.54
CA LEU A 144 -6.88 2.34 13.56
C LEU A 144 -7.04 1.53 14.85
N ILE A 145 -6.51 2.06 15.94
CA ILE A 145 -6.62 1.44 17.27
C ILE A 145 -7.82 2.03 18.03
N HIS A 146 -8.63 1.15 18.60
CA HIS A 146 -9.72 1.49 19.52
C HIS A 146 -9.51 0.83 20.88
N VAL A 147 -9.83 1.55 21.94
CA VAL A 147 -9.92 1.00 23.29
C VAL A 147 -11.35 0.52 23.52
N LEU A 148 -11.53 -0.78 23.79
CA LEU A 148 -12.86 -1.33 24.05
C LEU A 148 -13.22 -1.30 25.54
N LYS A 149 -12.25 -1.61 26.40
CA LYS A 149 -12.44 -1.64 27.85
C LYS A 149 -11.10 -1.41 28.53
N ILE A 150 -11.09 -0.63 29.61
CA ILE A 150 -9.96 -0.50 30.53
C ILE A 150 -10.44 -0.92 31.92
N THR A 151 -9.60 -1.65 32.63
CA THR A 151 -9.74 -1.95 34.06
C THR A 151 -8.49 -1.46 34.80
N GLU A 152 -8.36 -1.78 36.09
CA GLU A 152 -7.19 -1.38 36.89
C GLU A 152 -5.88 -2.01 36.39
N ASP A 153 -5.92 -3.24 35.84
CA ASP A 153 -4.71 -3.99 35.46
C ASP A 153 -4.69 -4.49 34.00
N GLU A 154 -5.83 -4.47 33.30
CA GLU A 154 -5.96 -4.93 31.90
C GLU A 154 -6.71 -3.93 31.01
N ALA A 155 -6.35 -3.89 29.73
CA ALA A 155 -7.05 -3.14 28.70
C ALA A 155 -7.28 -4.02 27.47
N ARG A 156 -8.52 -4.01 26.97
CA ARG A 156 -8.90 -4.70 25.74
C ARG A 156 -8.85 -3.72 24.57
N LEU A 157 -8.00 -4.02 23.60
CA LEU A 157 -7.74 -3.19 22.43
C LEU A 157 -8.27 -3.87 21.17
N LYS A 158 -8.73 -3.06 20.22
CA LYS A 158 -9.16 -3.48 18.89
C LYS A 158 -8.34 -2.74 17.86
N CYS A 159 -7.64 -3.47 17.00
CA CYS A 159 -7.05 -2.90 15.80
C CYS A 159 -7.96 -3.15 14.61
N GLU A 160 -8.14 -2.14 13.78
CA GLU A 160 -8.99 -2.19 12.61
C GLU A 160 -8.24 -1.65 11.38
N VAL A 161 -8.16 -2.46 10.33
CA VAL A 161 -7.58 -2.09 9.03
C VAL A 161 -8.69 -2.24 8.00
N ARG A 162 -9.09 -1.15 7.33
CA ARG A 162 -10.22 -1.16 6.39
C ARG A 162 -9.79 -0.85 4.97
N GLY A 163 -10.22 -1.67 4.03
CA GLY A 163 -10.05 -1.43 2.60
C GLY A 163 -8.68 -1.81 2.04
N ALA A 164 -7.93 -2.68 2.72
CA ALA A 164 -6.59 -3.07 2.30
C ALA A 164 -6.61 -4.05 1.13
N SER A 165 -5.63 -3.94 0.23
CA SER A 165 -5.41 -4.89 -0.86
C SER A 165 -3.94 -4.87 -1.27
N PRO A 166 -3.24 -6.00 -1.42
CA PRO A 166 -3.67 -7.36 -1.10
C PRO A 166 -3.90 -7.54 0.41
N LYS A 167 -4.41 -8.70 0.84
CA LYS A 167 -4.76 -8.97 2.25
C LYS A 167 -3.53 -8.78 3.15
N PRO A 168 -3.58 -7.87 4.15
CA PRO A 168 -2.47 -7.69 5.08
C PRO A 168 -2.43 -8.79 6.14
N LYS A 169 -1.23 -9.07 6.65
CA LYS A 169 -1.02 -9.72 7.96
C LYS A 169 -1.08 -8.63 9.03
N VAL A 170 -1.93 -8.79 10.04
CA VAL A 170 -2.08 -7.82 11.13
C VAL A 170 -1.61 -8.45 12.43
N GLU A 171 -0.77 -7.74 13.17
CA GLU A 171 -0.20 -8.19 14.45
C GLU A 171 -0.17 -7.04 15.47
N TRP A 172 -0.28 -7.39 16.74
CA TRP A 172 -0.01 -6.47 17.85
C TRP A 172 1.43 -6.63 18.32
N ARG A 173 2.10 -5.51 18.62
CA ARG A 173 3.45 -5.49 19.19
C ARG A 173 3.54 -4.54 20.38
N ASP A 174 4.40 -4.87 21.32
CA ASP A 174 4.82 -3.93 22.37
C ASP A 174 6.00 -3.05 21.91
N SER A 175 6.47 -2.17 22.78
CA SER A 175 7.59 -1.27 22.47
C SER A 175 8.94 -1.97 22.30
N ASP A 176 9.10 -3.18 22.83
CA ASP A 176 10.29 -4.00 22.62
C ASP A 176 10.24 -4.74 21.27
N GLY A 177 9.12 -4.63 20.55
CA GLY A 177 8.87 -5.29 19.27
C GLY A 177 8.40 -6.73 19.41
N ASN A 178 8.08 -7.19 20.63
CA ASN A 178 7.54 -8.53 20.86
C ASN A 178 6.11 -8.60 20.33
N ILE A 179 5.78 -9.72 19.67
CA ILE A 179 4.41 -9.98 19.22
C ILE A 179 3.55 -10.31 20.43
N LEU A 180 2.45 -9.58 20.60
CA LEU A 180 1.50 -9.77 21.68
C LEU A 180 0.48 -10.86 21.32
N PRO A 181 0.02 -11.66 22.30
CA PRO A 181 -1.06 -12.62 22.07
C PRO A 181 -2.34 -11.89 21.65
N ALA A 182 -3.00 -12.40 20.62
CA ALA A 182 -4.22 -11.82 20.07
C ALA A 182 -5.25 -12.92 19.79
N GLU A 183 -6.52 -12.54 19.71
CA GLU A 183 -7.60 -13.41 19.25
C GLU A 183 -7.43 -13.70 17.74
N GLU A 184 -8.14 -14.71 17.22
CA GLU A 184 -8.14 -14.99 15.78
C GLU A 184 -8.66 -13.77 15.00
N PRO A 185 -7.94 -13.29 13.96
CA PRO A 185 -8.35 -12.12 13.18
C PRO A 185 -9.70 -12.33 12.51
N GLN A 186 -10.61 -11.37 12.71
CA GLN A 186 -11.86 -11.30 11.96
C GLN A 186 -11.58 -10.65 10.60
N VAL A 187 -11.85 -11.38 9.53
CA VAL A 187 -11.59 -10.93 8.15
C VAL A 187 -12.89 -10.89 7.37
N SER A 188 -13.22 -9.73 6.83
CA SER A 188 -14.27 -9.58 5.82
C SER A 188 -13.68 -9.11 4.50
N ARG A 189 -14.29 -9.54 3.39
CA ARG A 189 -13.84 -9.20 2.04
C ARG A 189 -14.99 -8.60 1.25
N THR A 190 -14.76 -7.44 0.66
CA THR A 190 -15.70 -6.74 -0.21
C THR A 190 -15.01 -6.50 -1.56
N GLY A 191 -15.37 -7.30 -2.56
CA GLY A 191 -14.65 -7.34 -3.84
C GLY A 191 -13.20 -7.81 -3.66
N GLU A 192 -12.25 -6.92 -3.97
CA GLU A 192 -10.79 -7.15 -3.88
C GLU A 192 -10.17 -6.56 -2.61
N ARG A 193 -10.98 -5.97 -1.73
CA ARG A 193 -10.54 -5.32 -0.49
C ARG A 193 -10.85 -6.16 0.73
N TYR A 194 -9.96 -6.06 1.71
CA TYR A 194 -10.03 -6.75 2.98
C TYR A 194 -10.18 -5.75 4.12
N ASP A 195 -11.14 -6.02 4.99
CA ASP A 195 -11.24 -5.39 6.29
C ASP A 195 -10.83 -6.42 7.35
N ILE A 196 -9.89 -6.06 8.21
CA ILE A 196 -9.35 -6.92 9.25
C ILE A 196 -9.55 -6.25 10.60
N THR A 197 -10.07 -7.03 11.56
CA THR A 197 -10.15 -6.66 12.96
C THR A 197 -9.35 -7.65 13.79
N LEU A 198 -8.45 -7.14 14.63
CA LEU A 198 -7.64 -7.95 15.54
C LEU A 198 -7.77 -7.45 16.98
N LEU A 199 -8.19 -8.33 17.88
CA LEU A 199 -8.40 -8.03 19.29
C LEU A 199 -7.23 -8.54 20.13
N THR A 200 -6.81 -7.76 21.13
CA THR A 200 -5.81 -8.19 22.12
C THR A 200 -6.21 -7.68 23.51
N THR A 201 -5.68 -8.35 24.53
CA THR A 201 -5.75 -7.88 25.92
C THR A 201 -4.32 -7.64 26.39
N VAL A 202 -4.05 -6.41 26.80
CA VAL A 202 -2.76 -5.99 27.36
C VAL A 202 -2.91 -5.70 28.83
N THR A 203 -1.83 -5.86 29.57
CA THR A 203 -1.77 -5.66 31.02
C THR A 203 -0.70 -4.63 31.37
N ARG A 204 -0.62 -4.23 32.64
CA ARG A 204 0.41 -3.28 33.13
C ARG A 204 1.85 -3.78 32.96
N THR A 205 2.07 -5.09 32.79
CA THR A 205 3.42 -5.63 32.53
C THR A 205 3.85 -5.50 31.07
N ASN A 206 2.91 -5.31 30.14
CA ASN A 206 3.23 -5.07 28.74
C ASN A 206 3.70 -3.62 28.54
N ILE A 207 4.75 -3.43 27.75
CA ILE A 207 5.43 -2.13 27.60
C ILE A 207 4.71 -1.27 26.56
N SER A 208 4.20 -0.13 27.01
CA SER A 208 3.52 0.88 26.20
C SER A 208 4.51 1.84 25.52
N PRO A 209 4.24 2.35 24.29
CA PRO A 209 3.02 2.17 23.49
C PRO A 209 2.89 0.79 22.82
N PHE A 210 1.63 0.42 22.57
CA PHE A 210 1.25 -0.76 21.79
C PHE A 210 1.10 -0.39 20.32
N HIS A 211 1.69 -1.20 19.45
CA HIS A 211 1.70 -1.02 18.01
C HIS A 211 0.73 -2.03 17.38
N CYS A 212 -0.18 -1.55 16.54
CA CYS A 212 -0.84 -2.43 15.58
C CYS A 212 -0.15 -2.29 14.23
N VAL A 213 0.42 -3.38 13.74
CA VAL A 213 1.21 -3.42 12.51
C VAL A 213 0.47 -4.22 11.45
N ALA A 214 0.28 -3.63 10.27
CA ALA A 214 -0.29 -4.26 9.10
C ALA A 214 0.77 -4.38 8.00
N THR A 215 1.07 -5.61 7.59
CA THR A 215 2.15 -5.94 6.64
C THR A 215 1.56 -6.55 5.37
N GLN A 216 1.96 -6.02 4.21
CA GLN A 216 1.58 -6.53 2.89
C GLN A 216 2.86 -6.86 2.10
N GLU A 217 3.30 -8.12 2.21
CA GLU A 217 4.56 -8.60 1.63
C GLU A 217 4.60 -8.45 0.11
N GLU A 218 3.49 -8.73 -0.57
CA GLU A 218 3.41 -8.67 -2.03
C GLU A 218 3.68 -7.28 -2.62
N ILE A 219 3.37 -6.22 -1.86
CA ILE A 219 3.64 -4.84 -2.26
C ILE A 219 4.79 -4.20 -1.48
N GLY A 220 5.46 -4.98 -0.62
CA GLY A 220 6.59 -4.52 0.20
C GLY A 220 6.23 -3.39 1.17
N HIS A 221 4.98 -3.31 1.63
CA HIS A 221 4.50 -2.18 2.42
C HIS A 221 4.11 -2.60 3.85
N VAL A 222 4.41 -1.72 4.80
CA VAL A 222 4.09 -1.88 6.22
C VAL A 222 3.49 -0.57 6.71
N THR A 223 2.33 -0.66 7.36
CA THR A 223 1.69 0.47 8.04
C THR A 223 1.47 0.13 9.49
N GLU A 224 1.54 1.12 10.37
CA GLU A 224 1.28 0.94 11.78
C GLU A 224 0.52 2.10 12.39
N ASP A 225 -0.17 1.82 13.49
CA ASP A 225 -0.65 2.81 14.43
C ASP A 225 -0.22 2.46 15.85
N LYS A 226 -0.15 3.45 16.73
CA LYS A 226 0.35 3.26 18.09
C LYS A 226 -0.54 3.92 19.12
N LEU A 227 -0.70 3.27 20.27
CA LEU A 227 -1.50 3.76 21.39
C LEU A 227 -0.78 3.53 22.72
N SER A 228 -0.76 4.57 23.55
CA SER A 228 -0.37 4.44 24.96
C SER A 228 -1.61 4.27 25.84
N VAL A 229 -1.59 3.27 26.73
CA VAL A 229 -2.65 3.05 27.72
C VAL A 229 -2.08 3.30 29.11
N ALA A 230 -2.75 4.14 29.90
CA ALA A 230 -2.40 4.39 31.29
C ALA A 230 -3.30 3.58 32.22
N PHE A 231 -2.70 2.70 33.03
CA PHE A 231 -3.39 1.98 34.10
C PHE A 231 -3.35 2.81 35.38
N CYS A 232 -4.51 3.31 35.82
CA CYS A 232 -4.61 4.03 37.08
C CYS A 232 -4.74 3.01 38.22
N GLY A 233 -3.62 2.64 38.84
CA GLY A 233 -3.67 1.90 40.10
C GLY A 233 -4.45 2.71 41.14
N THR A 234 -5.20 2.04 42.01
CA THR A 234 -6.02 2.69 43.05
C THR A 234 -5.30 3.90 43.66
N CYS A 235 -5.86 5.10 43.46
CA CYS A 235 -5.51 6.25 44.29
C CYS A 235 -5.93 5.85 45.71
N GLY A 236 -4.95 5.70 46.61
CA GLY A 236 -5.13 5.00 47.88
C GLY A 236 -6.42 5.38 48.60
N LYS A 237 -7.27 4.38 48.89
CA LYS A 237 -8.32 4.53 49.90
C LYS A 237 -7.63 4.77 51.25
N VAL A 238 -7.37 6.02 51.60
CA VAL A 238 -7.01 6.40 52.96
C VAL A 238 -8.24 6.14 53.82
N ILE A 239 -8.24 5.03 54.57
CA ILE A 239 -9.24 4.76 55.58
C ILE A 239 -8.99 5.76 56.72
N THR A 240 -9.71 6.90 56.70
CA THR A 240 -9.75 7.80 57.85
C THR A 240 -10.64 7.17 58.92
N ARG A 241 -10.06 6.30 59.76
CA ARG A 241 -10.64 5.99 61.07
C ARG A 241 -10.13 7.03 62.07
N MET A 242 -10.88 8.11 62.25
CA MET A 242 -10.85 8.85 63.51
C MET A 242 -12.18 8.63 64.22
N ALA A 243 -12.16 7.74 65.20
CA ALA A 243 -13.17 7.71 66.24
C ALA A 243 -12.86 8.86 67.20
N VAL A 244 -13.70 9.90 67.21
CA VAL A 244 -13.74 10.88 68.31
C VAL A 244 -15.07 10.66 69.01
N CYS A 245 -15.00 10.01 70.16
CA CYS A 245 -16.13 9.82 71.06
C CYS A 245 -16.35 11.16 71.79
N PHE A 246 -17.37 11.93 71.41
CA PHE A 246 -17.85 13.05 72.21
C PHE A 246 -18.73 12.47 73.33
N ILE A 247 -18.18 12.38 74.54
CA ILE A 247 -19.01 12.24 75.75
C ILE A 247 -19.46 13.66 76.11
N GLY A 248 -20.76 13.90 75.93
CA GLY A 248 -21.41 15.16 76.24
C GLY A 248 -21.41 15.44 77.74
N ILE A 249 -21.06 16.67 78.11
CA ILE A 249 -21.35 17.23 79.43
C ILE A 249 -22.76 17.81 79.35
N LEU A 250 -23.72 17.08 79.93
CA LEU A 250 -25.04 17.57 80.30
C LEU A 250 -25.00 17.88 81.80
N SER A 251 -25.12 19.14 82.19
CA SER A 251 -25.54 19.53 83.54
C SER A 251 -26.20 20.89 83.48
N PHE A 252 -27.49 20.88 83.80
CA PHE A 252 -28.40 22.01 83.96
C PHE A 252 -28.22 22.66 85.34
N PHE A 253 -28.65 23.93 85.40
CA PHE A 253 -28.83 24.83 86.55
C PHE A 253 -27.59 25.53 87.12
#